data_AF-A0A7W1QWC8-F1
#
_entry.id   AF-A0A7W1QWC8-F1
#
_cell.length_a   1.000
_cell.length_b   1.000
_cell.length_c   1.000
_cell.angle_alpha   90.00
_cell.angle_beta   90.00
_cell.angle_gamma   90.00
#
_symmetry.space_group_name_H-M   'P 1'
#
loop_
_entity.id
_entity.type
_entity.pdbx_description
1 polymer ?
#
loop_
_entity_poly.entity_id
_entity_poly.type
_entity_poly.pdbx_seq_one_letter_code
_entity_poly.pdbx_strand_id
1 'polypeptide(L)' 'MSELFPDFTVRRIRTSGTEIHCEVGGRGPPLLLLHGYPQTHAMWH' A
#
# COMPACT_ATOMS: atom_id res chain seq x y z
N MET A 1 -5.17 -0.48 12.77
CA MET A 1 -3.78 -0.77 12.38
C MET A 1 -3.78 -2.13 11.72
N SER A 2 -3.10 -2.26 10.57
CA SER A 2 -2.95 -3.54 9.89
C SER A 2 -1.91 -4.38 10.63
N GLU A 3 -2.24 -5.62 11.01
CA GLU A 3 -1.26 -6.54 11.63
C GLU A 3 -0.15 -6.95 10.65
N LEU A 4 -0.43 -6.89 9.34
CA LEU A 4 0.50 -7.28 8.29
C LEU A 4 1.59 -6.23 8.04
N PHE A 5 1.31 -4.95 8.32
CA PHE A 5 2.23 -3.84 8.07
C PHE A 5 2.37 -2.97 9.32
N PRO A 6 3.13 -3.43 10.34
CA PRO A 6 3.37 -2.63 11.53
C PRO A 6 4.05 -1.30 11.16
N ASP A 7 3.64 -0.22 11.84
CA ASP A 7 4.11 1.16 11.61
C ASP A 7 3.80 1.78 10.24
N PHE A 8 3.01 1.11 9.40
CA PHE A 8 2.48 1.68 8.17
C PHE A 8 1.11 2.32 8.42
N THR A 9 0.79 3.31 7.60
CA THR A 9 -0.50 4.01 7.64
C THR A 9 -1.32 3.70 6.39
N VAL A 10 -2.54 3.23 6.60
CA VAL A 10 -3.54 3.06 5.55
C VAL A 10 -3.90 4.41 4.95
N ARG A 11 -3.82 4.52 3.62
CA ARG A 11 -4.29 5.68 2.86
C ARG A 11 -5.21 5.24 1.72
N ARG A 12 -6.18 6.11 1.43
CA ARG A 12 -7.02 6.02 0.23
C ARG A 12 -6.76 7.27 -0.61
N ILE A 13 -6.23 7.08 -1.81
CA ILE A 13 -5.83 8.17 -2.70
C ILE A 13 -6.82 8.23 -3.86
N ARG A 14 -7.61 9.30 -3.92
CA ARG A 14 -8.49 9.58 -5.06
C ARG A 14 -7.67 10.02 -6.26
N THR A 15 -7.94 9.43 -7.42
CA THR A 15 -7.36 9.77 -8.71
C THR A 15 -8.49 10.13 -9.70
N SER A 16 -8.15 10.40 -10.96
CA SER A 16 -9.14 10.78 -11.98
C SER A 16 -10.18 9.69 -12.28
N GLY A 17 -9.83 8.41 -12.13
CA GLY A 17 -10.71 7.28 -12.53
C GLY A 17 -11.03 6.28 -11.43
N THR A 18 -10.34 6.33 -10.29
CA THR A 18 -10.52 5.37 -9.19
C THR A 18 -9.95 5.90 -7.87
N GLU A 19 -10.18 5.15 -6.80
CA GLU A 19 -9.55 5.36 -5.50
C GLU A 19 -8.59 4.20 -5.20
N ILE A 20 -7.33 4.51 -4.92
CA ILE A 20 -6.28 3.53 -4.66
C ILE A 20 -6.13 3.35 -3.16
N HIS A 21 -6.25 2.11 -2.69
CA HIS A 21 -5.88 1.72 -1.34
C HIS A 21 -4.38 1.41 -1.28
N CYS A 22 -3.67 1.98 -0.31
CA CYS A 22 -2.26 1.70 -0.07
C CYS A 22 -1.89 1.76 1.42
N GLU A 23 -0.85 1.01 1.78
CA GLU A 23 -0.15 1.10 3.06
C GLU A 23 1.13 1.92 2.83
N VAL A 24 1.39 2.93 3.66
CA VAL A 24 2.54 3.84 3.51
C VAL A 24 3.36 3.89 4.78
N GLY A 25 4.67 3.62 4.68
CA GLY A 25 5.60 3.61 5.80
C GLY A 25 7.05 3.71 5.36
N GLY A 26 7.96 3.77 6.34
CA GLY A 26 9.40 3.89 6.11
C GLY A 26 9.90 5.31 5.84
N ARG A 27 11.21 5.43 5.60
CA ARG A 27 11.92 6.69 5.31
C ARG A 27 13.04 6.43 4.29
N GLY A 28 13.26 7.36 3.36
CA GLY A 28 14.27 7.25 2.31
C GLY A 28 13.71 7.62 0.93
N PRO A 29 14.42 7.28 -0.17
CA PRO A 29 13.89 7.43 -1.52
C PRO A 29 12.56 6.66 -1.71
N PRO A 30 11.59 7.22 -2.45
CA PRO A 30 10.27 6.61 -2.60
C PRO A 30 10.34 5.31 -3.43
N LEU A 31 9.61 4.29 -2.98
CA LEU A 31 9.43 3.01 -3.67
C LEU A 31 7.94 2.70 -3.78
N LEU A 32 7.50 2.25 -4.96
CA LEU A 32 6.13 1.78 -5.19
C LEU A 32 6.15 0.27 -5.45
N LEU A 33 5.36 -0.46 -4.67
CA LEU A 33 5.14 -1.89 -4.85
C LEU A 33 3.73 -2.14 -5.41
N LEU A 34 3.65 -2.87 -6.51
CA LEU A 34 2.40 -3.25 -7.16
C LEU A 34 2.26 -4.77 -7.09
N HIS A 35 1.15 -5.24 -6.55
CA HIS A 35 0.86 -6.68 -6.54
C HIS A 35 0.34 -7.15 -7.90
N GLY A 36 0.32 -8.47 -8.09
CA GLY A 36 -0.27 -9.13 -9.25
C GLY A 36 -1.50 -9.96 -8.89
N TYR A 37 -1.96 -10.76 -9.85
CA TYR A 37 -2.99 -11.77 -9.67
C TYR A 37 -2.38 -13.09 -9.14
N PRO A 38 -3.05 -13.86 -8.25
CA PRO A 38 -4.36 -13.63 -7.62
C PRO A 38 -4.27 -12.93 -6.25
N GLN A 39 -3.27 -12.07 -6.05
CA GLN A 39 -2.90 -11.52 -4.75
C GLN A 39 -3.41 -10.08 -4.55
N THR A 40 -3.15 -9.52 -3.37
CA THR A 40 -3.35 -8.10 -3.03
C THR A 40 -2.03 -7.51 -2.54
N HIS A 41 -2.02 -6.22 -2.14
CA HIS A 41 -0.85 -5.59 -1.50
C HIS A 41 -0.29 -6.40 -0.32
N ALA A 42 -1.11 -7.23 0.32
CA ALA A 42 -0.72 -8.12 1.40
C ALA A 42 0.44 -9.06 1.02
N MET A 43 0.70 -9.38 -0.26
CA MET A 43 1.86 -10.21 -0.64
C MET A 43 3.23 -9.58 -0.33
N TRP A 44 3.27 -8.28 -0.03
CA TRP A 44 4.47 -7.53 0.30
C TRP A 44 4.70 -7.37 1.82
N HIS A 45 3.92 -8.07 2.65
CA HIS A 45 4.06 -8.05 4.12
C HIS A 45 5.33 -8.75 4.63
#